data_AF-A0A6G3X2C0-F1
#
_entry.id   AF-A0A6G3X2C0-F1
#
_cell.length_a   1.000
_cell.length_b   1.000
_cell.length_c   1.000
_cell.angle_alpha   90.00
_cell.angle_beta   90.00
_cell.angle_gamma   90.00
#
_symmetry.space_group_name_H-M   'P 1'
#
loop_
_entity.id
_entity.type
_entity.pdbx_description
1 polymer ?
#
loop_
_entity_poly.entity_id
_entity_poly.type
_entity_poly.pdbx_seq_one_letter_code
_entity_poly.pdbx_strand_id
1 'polypeptide(L)'
;MSDAETAAGPGTPRGGPDQLDEALLAPLFTQTAVGLGVLDPQLRLVRANSLVEGEDVGEYIGHRFTEAFRLDDPDGVEELMKRVLAGEGPARDHLVRGRLRHIPGDREFLVSVYR
;
A
#
# COMPACT_ATOMS: atom_id res chain seq x y z
N MET A 1 59.24 -8.77 -12.26
CA MET A 1 58.05 -8.97 -11.41
C MET A 1 57.40 -7.61 -11.27
N SER A 2 56.32 -7.35 -12.03
CA SER A 2 55.59 -6.09 -12.01
C SER A 2 54.10 -6.40 -12.14
N ASP A 3 53.33 -5.72 -11.30
CA ASP A 3 51.88 -5.47 -11.36
C ASP A 3 50.92 -6.66 -11.23
N ALA A 4 50.48 -6.90 -9.98
CA ALA A 4 49.19 -7.51 -9.69
C ALA A 4 48.15 -6.39 -9.57
N GLU A 5 47.50 -6.08 -10.69
CA GLU A 5 46.29 -5.27 -10.75
C GLU A 5 45.18 -6.02 -9.98
N THR A 6 44.82 -5.50 -8.81
CA THR A 6 43.67 -6.00 -8.04
C THR A 6 42.40 -5.61 -8.78
N ALA A 7 41.81 -6.59 -9.46
CA ALA A 7 40.49 -6.47 -10.05
C ALA A 7 39.46 -6.16 -8.94
N ALA A 8 38.73 -5.07 -9.14
CA ALA A 8 37.68 -4.57 -8.28
C ALA A 8 36.65 -5.66 -7.95
N GLY A 9 36.37 -5.83 -6.66
CA GLY A 9 35.29 -6.69 -6.17
C GLY A 9 33.92 -6.21 -6.66
N PRO A 10 32.91 -7.10 -6.66
CA PRO A 10 31.59 -6.82 -7.22
C PRO A 10 30.96 -5.65 -6.47
N GLY A 11 30.53 -4.64 -7.23
CA GLY A 11 29.91 -3.44 -6.71
C GLY A 11 28.78 -3.78 -5.76
N THR A 12 28.95 -3.38 -4.49
CA THR A 12 27.84 -3.31 -3.54
C THR A 12 26.77 -2.44 -4.19
N PRO A 13 25.50 -2.88 -4.28
CA PRO A 13 24.45 -2.01 -4.76
C PRO A 13 24.44 -0.79 -3.84
N ARG A 14 24.78 0.38 -4.38
CA ARG A 14 24.51 1.66 -3.71
C ARG A 14 23.01 1.92 -3.82
N GLY A 15 22.22 1.09 -3.16
CA GLY A 15 20.82 1.37 -2.93
C GLY A 15 20.78 2.55 -1.96
N GLY A 16 20.27 3.70 -2.44
CA GLY A 16 19.92 4.79 -1.55
C GLY A 16 18.86 4.34 -0.52
N PRO A 17 18.60 5.16 0.51
CA PRO A 17 17.55 4.87 1.51
C PRO A 17 16.23 4.45 0.85
N ASP A 18 15.83 5.12 -0.23
CA ASP A 18 14.63 4.81 -1.01
C ASP A 18 14.61 3.38 -1.58
N GLN A 19 15.75 2.82 -1.97
CA GLN A 19 15.84 1.46 -2.54
C GLN A 19 15.86 0.38 -1.46
N LEU A 20 16.41 0.70 -0.28
CA LEU A 20 16.31 -0.16 0.91
C LEU A 20 14.87 -0.16 1.45
N ASP A 21 14.24 1.01 1.50
CA ASP A 21 12.83 1.16 1.91
C ASP A 21 11.91 0.41 0.94
N GLU A 22 12.15 0.50 -0.37
CA GLU A 22 11.40 -0.27 -1.37
C GLU A 22 11.62 -1.78 -1.23
N ALA A 23 12.87 -2.21 -0.98
CA ALA A 23 13.23 -3.61 -0.77
C ALA A 23 12.67 -4.20 0.53
N LEU A 24 12.45 -3.38 1.57
CA LEU A 24 11.79 -3.77 2.81
C LEU A 24 10.26 -3.76 2.69
N LEU A 25 9.70 -2.83 1.93
CA LEU A 25 8.26 -2.74 1.68
C LEU A 25 7.77 -3.87 0.77
N ALA A 26 8.55 -4.29 -0.22
CA ALA A 26 8.15 -5.38 -1.12
C ALA A 26 7.76 -6.70 -0.40
N PRO A 27 8.54 -7.25 0.54
CA PRO A 27 8.15 -8.42 1.31
C PRO A 27 6.87 -8.22 2.12
N LEU A 28 6.65 -7.02 2.71
CA LEU A 28 5.44 -6.73 3.48
C LEU A 28 4.18 -6.80 2.62
N PHE A 29 4.25 -6.32 1.38
CA PHE A 29 3.10 -6.40 0.46
C PHE A 29 2.86 -7.84 -0.05
N THR A 30 3.90 -8.67 -0.15
CA THR A 30 3.78 -10.03 -0.70
C THR A 30 3.45 -11.10 0.35
N GLN A 31 3.90 -10.95 1.60
CA GLN A 31 3.85 -12.01 2.62
C GLN A 31 2.79 -11.79 3.72
N THR A 32 2.02 -10.71 3.66
CA THR A 32 1.03 -10.40 4.69
C THR A 32 -0.31 -11.08 4.42
N ALA A 33 -0.97 -11.53 5.49
CA ALA A 33 -2.31 -12.12 5.44
C ALA A 33 -3.44 -11.06 5.50
N VAL A 34 -3.10 -9.78 5.38
CA VAL A 34 -4.03 -8.64 5.44
C VAL A 34 -3.94 -7.81 4.16
N GLY A 35 -5.07 -7.24 3.74
CA GLY A 35 -5.10 -6.26 2.66
C GLY A 35 -4.28 -5.03 3.05
N LEU A 36 -3.32 -4.66 2.22
CA LEU A 36 -2.50 -3.47 2.41
C LEU A 36 -2.63 -2.55 1.20
N GLY A 37 -2.90 -1.27 1.49
CA GLY A 37 -2.92 -0.19 0.50
C GLY A 37 -2.18 1.03 1.05
N VAL A 38 -1.44 1.71 0.17
CA VAL A 38 -0.82 3.01 0.43
C VAL A 38 -1.53 4.02 -0.44
N LEU A 39 -1.92 5.13 0.17
CA LEU A 39 -2.54 6.26 -0.51
C LEU A 39 -1.60 7.47 -0.47
N ASP A 40 -1.66 8.33 -1.48
CA ASP A 40 -1.07 9.67 -1.40
C ASP A 40 -1.95 10.63 -0.56
N PRO A 41 -1.48 11.85 -0.26
CA PRO A 41 -2.29 12.84 0.48
C PRO A 41 -3.57 13.30 -0.23
N GLN A 42 -3.72 13.00 -1.53
CA GLN A 42 -4.93 13.23 -2.31
C GLN A 42 -5.84 11.99 -2.33
N LEU A 43 -5.53 10.99 -1.50
CA LEU A 43 -6.24 9.72 -1.36
C LEU A 43 -6.28 8.90 -2.66
N ARG A 44 -5.21 8.98 -3.44
CA ARG A 44 -4.99 8.13 -4.62
C ARG A 44 -4.16 6.92 -4.25
N LEU A 45 -4.50 5.76 -4.79
CA LEU A 45 -3.79 4.52 -4.53
C LEU A 45 -2.41 4.55 -5.18
N VAL A 46 -1.33 4.46 -4.39
CA VAL A 46 0.05 4.40 -4.92
C VAL A 46 0.61 2.99 -4.88
N ARG A 47 0.09 2.14 -4.00
CA ARG A 47 0.49 0.74 -3.89
C ARG A 47 -0.62 -0.06 -3.21
N ALA A 48 -0.83 -1.30 -3.62
CA ALA A 48 -1.64 -2.25 -2.87
C ALA A 48 -1.19 -3.69 -3.14
N ASN A 49 -1.54 -4.61 -2.23
CA ASN A 49 -1.37 -6.04 -2.47
C ASN A 49 -2.64 -6.66 -3.09
N SER A 50 -2.50 -7.88 -3.61
CA SER A 50 -3.59 -8.58 -4.32
C SER A 50 -4.79 -8.91 -3.42
N LEU A 51 -4.64 -8.88 -2.09
CA LEU A 51 -5.74 -9.11 -1.16
C LEU A 51 -6.77 -7.96 -1.15
N VAL A 52 -6.42 -6.77 -1.65
CA VAL A 52 -7.32 -5.61 -1.64
C VAL A 52 -8.30 -5.59 -2.82
N GLU A 53 -7.87 -5.94 -4.04
CA GLU A 53 -8.76 -5.93 -5.22
C GLU A 53 -8.56 -7.12 -6.17
N GLY A 54 -7.64 -8.05 -5.86
CA GLY A 54 -7.29 -9.17 -6.73
C GLY A 54 -6.06 -8.88 -7.59
N GLU A 55 -5.86 -9.66 -8.66
CA GLU A 55 -4.71 -9.50 -9.57
C GLU A 55 -4.75 -8.17 -10.35
N ASP A 56 -5.95 -7.61 -10.56
CA ASP A 56 -6.16 -6.34 -11.28
C ASP A 56 -5.84 -5.10 -10.44
N VAL A 57 -5.29 -5.26 -9.24
CA VAL A 57 -4.99 -4.13 -8.33
C VAL A 57 -4.10 -3.07 -8.98
N GLY A 58 -3.25 -3.47 -9.95
CA GLY A 58 -2.40 -2.57 -10.72
C GLY A 58 -3.17 -1.56 -11.58
N GLU A 59 -4.39 -1.90 -12.03
CA GLU A 59 -5.22 -0.99 -12.84
C GLU A 59 -5.73 0.22 -12.05
N TYR A 60 -5.75 0.12 -10.72
CA TYR A 60 -6.29 1.15 -9.84
C TYR A 60 -5.21 2.06 -9.24
N ILE A 61 -3.93 1.87 -9.59
CA ILE A 61 -2.86 2.76 -9.16
C ILE A 61 -3.04 4.15 -9.81
N GLY A 62 -2.99 5.20 -9.00
CA GLY A 62 -3.23 6.60 -9.38
C GLY A 62 -4.70 7.04 -9.31
N HIS A 63 -5.64 6.09 -9.19
CA HIS A 63 -7.06 6.37 -9.00
C HIS A 63 -7.38 6.75 -7.56
N ARG A 64 -8.45 7.54 -7.36
CA ARG A 64 -8.94 7.81 -6.01
C ARG A 64 -9.44 6.53 -5.36
N PHE A 65 -9.29 6.43 -4.03
CA PHE A 65 -9.71 5.25 -3.30
C PHE A 65 -11.21 4.91 -3.51
N THR A 66 -12.07 5.90 -3.74
CA THR A 66 -13.50 5.70 -4.06
C THR A 66 -13.74 5.07 -5.43
N GLU A 67 -12.77 5.16 -6.34
CA GLU A 67 -12.79 4.52 -7.66
C GLU A 67 -12.18 3.12 -7.59
N ALA A 68 -11.14 2.96 -6.77
CA ALA A 68 -10.47 1.70 -6.51
C ALA A 68 -11.38 0.74 -5.73
N PHE A 69 -11.89 1.17 -4.58
CA PHE A 69 -12.66 0.37 -3.63
C PHE A 69 -14.17 0.61 -3.77
N ARG A 70 -14.94 -0.46 -3.70
CA ARG A 70 -16.41 -0.40 -3.71
C ARG A 70 -16.93 -0.37 -2.27
N LEU A 71 -16.99 0.82 -1.69
CA LEU A 71 -17.46 1.03 -0.31
C LEU A 71 -18.94 1.41 -0.27
N ASP A 72 -19.62 1.05 0.81
CA ASP A 72 -21.02 1.42 1.02
C ASP A 72 -21.16 2.86 1.55
N ASP A 73 -20.16 3.35 2.30
CA ASP A 73 -20.05 4.72 2.80
C ASP A 73 -18.69 5.33 2.43
N PRO A 74 -18.47 5.68 1.15
CA PRO A 74 -17.20 6.24 0.69
C PRO A 74 -16.88 7.59 1.35
N ASP A 75 -17.88 8.44 1.58
CA ASP A 75 -17.68 9.78 2.16
C ASP A 75 -17.26 9.68 3.63
N GLY A 76 -17.89 8.80 4.42
CA GLY A 76 -17.50 8.55 5.81
C GLY A 76 -16.06 8.03 5.94
N VAL A 77 -15.65 7.13 5.03
CA VAL A 77 -14.25 6.65 4.98
C VAL A 77 -13.30 7.75 4.51
N GLU A 78 -13.71 8.61 3.57
CA GLU A 78 -12.90 9.77 3.15
C GLU A 78 -12.61 10.70 4.32
N GLU A 79 -13.64 11.07 5.07
CA GLU A 79 -13.51 11.94 6.24
C GLU A 79 -12.66 11.31 7.34
N LEU A 80 -12.78 10.00 7.58
CA LEU A 80 -11.89 9.27 8.48
C LEU A 80 -10.42 9.42 8.06
N MET A 81 -10.11 9.19 6.79
CA MET A 81 -8.73 9.29 6.27
C MET A 81 -8.21 10.73 6.32
N LYS A 82 -9.04 11.73 6.02
CA LYS A 82 -8.69 13.15 6.15
C LYS A 82 -8.31 13.53 7.57
N ARG A 83 -9.02 13.03 8.58
CA ARG A 83 -8.70 13.27 10.00
C ARG A 83 -7.33 12.67 10.38
N VAL A 84 -7.04 11.47 9.90
CA VAL A 84 -5.72 10.83 10.10
C VAL A 84 -4.62 11.67 9.43
N LEU A 85 -4.84 12.12 8.20
CA LEU A 85 -3.90 13.00 7.47
C LEU A 85 -3.70 14.34 8.19
N ALA A 86 -4.78 14.93 8.74
CA ALA A 86 -4.75 16.14 9.55
C ALA A 86 -3.98 16.00 10.87
N GLY A 87 -3.60 14.78 11.24
CA GLY A 87 -2.79 14.50 12.43
C GLY A 87 -3.60 14.25 13.69
N GLU A 88 -4.89 13.91 13.57
CA GLU A 88 -5.74 13.54 14.73
C GLU A 88 -5.39 12.17 15.33
N GLY A 89 -4.37 11.49 14.78
CA GLY A 89 -3.93 10.16 15.18
C GLY A 89 -4.48 9.05 14.28
N PRO A 90 -3.98 7.81 14.41
CA PRO A 90 -4.41 6.70 13.58
C PRO A 90 -5.82 6.24 13.93
N ALA A 91 -6.57 5.82 12.91
CA ALA A 91 -7.83 5.09 13.09
C ALA A 91 -7.51 3.59 13.18
N ARG A 92 -8.03 2.90 14.20
CA ARG A 92 -7.80 1.45 14.39
C ARG A 92 -9.12 0.71 14.41
N ASP A 93 -9.10 -0.50 13.86
CA ASP A 93 -10.20 -1.46 13.89
C ASP A 93 -11.55 -0.85 13.48
N HIS A 94 -11.52 0.05 12.50
CA HIS A 94 -12.73 0.71 12.00
C HIS A 94 -13.47 -0.23 11.06
N LEU A 95 -14.73 -0.49 11.35
CA LEU A 95 -15.55 -1.39 10.54
C LEU A 95 -16.01 -0.68 9.25
N VAL A 96 -15.56 -1.18 8.11
CA VAL A 96 -15.91 -0.67 6.78
C VAL A 96 -16.71 -1.72 6.02
N ARG A 97 -17.81 -1.31 5.40
CA ARG A 97 -18.59 -2.16 4.50
C ARG A 97 -18.26 -1.89 3.05
N GLY A 98 -18.13 -2.96 2.27
CA GLY A 98 -17.86 -2.85 0.86
C GLY A 98 -17.85 -4.19 0.15
N ARG A 99 -17.35 -4.17 -1.09
CA ARG A 99 -17.31 -5.32 -1.98
C ARG A 99 -15.92 -5.44 -2.60
N LEU A 100 -15.40 -6.66 -2.66
CA LEU A 100 -14.18 -6.99 -3.40
C LEU A 100 -14.56 -7.47 -4.80
N ARG A 101 -13.80 -7.09 -5.82
CA ARG A 101 -14.09 -7.51 -7.20
C ARG A 101 -13.96 -9.01 -7.40
N HIS A 102 -13.01 -9.63 -6.71
CA HIS A 102 -12.69 -11.06 -6.85
C HIS A 102 -13.48 -11.96 -5.89
N ILE A 103 -14.25 -11.40 -4.95
CA ILE A 103 -15.06 -12.18 -4.00
C ILE A 103 -16.53 -11.73 -4.05
N PRO A 104 -17.47 -12.62 -4.39
CA PRO A 104 -18.89 -12.28 -4.38
C PRO A 104 -19.41 -11.88 -2.99
N GLY A 105 -20.38 -10.96 -3.01
CA GLY A 105 -21.18 -10.52 -1.87
C GLY A 105 -20.61 -9.33 -1.11
N ASP A 106 -21.45 -8.76 -0.24
CA ASP A 106 -21.06 -7.68 0.67
C ASP A 106 -20.14 -8.22 1.76
N ARG A 107 -19.21 -7.38 2.21
CA ARG A 107 -18.18 -7.74 3.18
C ARG A 107 -18.01 -6.62 4.21
N GLU A 108 -17.69 -7.03 5.42
CA GLU A 108 -17.22 -6.12 6.47
C GLU A 108 -15.73 -6.34 6.69
N PHE A 109 -14.98 -5.24 6.75
CA PHE A 109 -13.55 -5.22 6.97
C PHE A 109 -13.24 -4.43 8.23
N LEU A 110 -12.32 -4.94 9.05
CA LEU A 110 -11.68 -4.12 10.07
C LEU A 110 -10.49 -3.42 9.41
N VAL A 111 -10.57 -2.10 9.26
CA VAL A 111 -9.57 -1.27 8.60
C VAL A 111 -8.87 -0.43 9.64
N SER A 112 -7.53 -0.40 9.56
CA SER A 112 -6.71 0.54 10.31
C SER A 112 -6.00 1.47 9.34
N VAL A 113 -6.06 2.78 9.62
CA VAL A 113 -5.48 3.84 8.79
C VAL A 113 -4.42 4.58 9.60
N TYR A 114 -3.24 4.73 8.99
CA TYR A 114 -2.07 5.36 9.56
C TYR A 114 -1.57 6.47 8.62
N ARG A 115 -0.95 7.51 9.18
CA ARG A 115 -0.21 8.54 8.45
C ARG A 115 1.28 8.24 8.53
#